data_AF-A0A8D9GN66-F1
#
_entry.id   AF-A0A8D9GN66-F1
#
_cell.length_a   1.000
_cell.length_b   1.000
_cell.length_c   1.000
_cell.angle_alpha   90.00
_cell.angle_beta   90.00
_cell.angle_gamma   90.00
#
_symmetry.space_group_name_H-M   'P 1'
#
loop_
_entity.id
_entity.type
_entity.pdbx_description
1 polymer ?
#
loop_
_entity_poly.entity_id
_entity_poly.type
_entity_poly.pdbx_seq_one_letter_code
_entity_poly.pdbx_strand_id
1 'polypeptide(L)'
;MAIEDNLRPLTLRELLQILDRICADRRFSGNHFSGEIPKEYGSFRKLEVLDLRYNDLSGTISPELSNVLSPKHLIVNDFQKYADKRSELADRSCSCYFAPSWNSSLENGLLWMGGCRPSSFMRIIYALCGSHAETQLSQYLLKMDGEVVDGHDGDSSMSELNATQLAKINDLHVEVIAKEDKLSKLSANMQEDVADMPIAVTAFSSDSVEADVAVEDALDKHEEGMAVLIADADKLRLETLKKIVEVLTPVQAAEFLLSGKRLHVSLHEWGRVREERRFGCARAEDAAPARGGAGKSKRSATC
;
A
#
# COMPACT_ATOMS: atom_id res chain seq x y z
N MET A 1 -13.00 -5.69 21.36
CA MET A 1 -14.10 -6.20 22.20
C MET A 1 -15.37 -5.75 21.50
N ALA A 2 -15.89 -6.58 20.59
CA ALA A 2 -17.15 -6.28 19.92
C ALA A 2 -18.24 -6.28 21.00
N ILE A 3 -19.11 -5.27 20.99
CA ILE A 3 -20.33 -5.28 21.81
C ILE A 3 -21.30 -6.21 21.08
N GLU A 4 -21.08 -7.51 21.18
CA GLU A 4 -22.07 -8.50 20.77
C GLU A 4 -22.86 -8.92 21.99
N ASP A 5 -24.12 -8.46 22.05
CA ASP A 5 -25.28 -9.28 22.41
C ASP A 5 -26.56 -8.42 22.29
N ASN A 6 -27.35 -8.68 21.23
CA ASN A 6 -28.80 -8.38 21.12
C ASN A 6 -29.31 -6.93 21.33
N LEU A 7 -28.62 -5.91 20.84
CA LEU A 7 -29.10 -4.52 20.97
C LEU A 7 -29.32 -3.85 19.60
N ARG A 8 -30.45 -3.15 19.48
CA ARG A 8 -30.79 -2.23 18.38
C ARG A 8 -29.57 -1.39 17.95
N PRO A 9 -29.43 -1.02 16.66
CA PRO A 9 -28.35 -0.15 16.21
C PRO A 9 -28.31 1.11 17.09
N LEU A 10 -27.19 1.33 17.78
CA LEU A 10 -27.01 2.51 18.63
C LEU A 10 -26.95 3.74 17.74
N THR A 11 -27.68 4.78 18.11
CA THR A 11 -27.60 6.07 17.45
C THR A 11 -26.32 6.79 17.90
N LEU A 12 -25.72 7.61 17.02
CA LEU A 12 -24.59 8.48 17.40
C LEU A 12 -24.91 9.38 18.61
N ARG A 13 -26.19 9.69 18.84
CA ARG A 13 -26.66 10.42 20.03
C ARG A 13 -26.53 9.61 21.33
N GLU A 14 -26.73 8.29 21.30
CA GLU A 14 -26.50 7.43 22.47
C GLU A 14 -25.00 7.28 22.75
N LEU A 15 -24.17 7.34 21.69
CA LEU A 15 -22.72 7.38 21.81
C LEU A 15 -22.22 8.61 22.59
N LEU A 16 -22.83 9.79 22.41
CA LEU A 16 -22.49 11.03 23.14
C LEU A 16 -22.50 10.84 24.67
N GLN A 17 -23.48 10.11 25.20
CA GLN A 17 -23.61 9.85 26.64
C GLN A 17 -22.51 8.92 27.18
N ILE A 18 -21.97 8.05 26.31
CA ILE A 18 -20.89 7.10 26.63
C ILE A 18 -19.53 7.80 26.48
N LEU A 19 -19.39 8.63 25.45
CA LEU A 19 -18.17 9.38 25.14
C LEU A 19 -17.79 10.35 26.25
N ASP A 20 -18.73 11.12 26.80
CA ASP A 20 -18.43 12.06 27.91
C ASP A 20 -17.81 11.38 29.14
N ARG A 21 -17.98 10.06 29.29
CA ARG A 21 -17.44 9.28 30.42
C ARG A 21 -16.10 8.60 30.12
N ILE A 22 -15.68 8.49 28.85
CA ILE A 22 -14.48 7.73 28.46
C ILE A 22 -13.56 8.60 27.59
N CYS A 23 -12.44 9.01 28.18
CA CYS A 23 -11.35 9.73 27.52
C CYS A 23 -10.07 8.88 27.54
N ALA A 24 -9.59 8.46 26.36
CA ALA A 24 -8.17 8.31 25.99
C ALA A 24 -7.97 7.65 24.60
N ASP A 25 -8.82 6.70 24.19
CA ASP A 25 -8.70 6.01 22.88
C ASP A 25 -10.12 5.75 22.33
N ARG A 26 -10.45 6.30 21.15
CA ARG A 26 -11.82 6.36 20.62
C ARG A 26 -11.91 5.74 19.22
N ARG A 27 -11.67 4.43 19.17
CA ARG A 27 -11.85 3.60 17.98
C ARG A 27 -13.24 2.95 18.03
N PHE A 28 -14.11 3.36 17.12
CA PHE A 28 -15.48 2.89 16.97
C PHE A 28 -15.70 2.13 15.67
N SER A 29 -14.62 1.69 15.03
CA SER A 29 -14.73 0.97 13.78
C SER A 29 -15.34 -0.42 13.97
N GLY A 30 -16.19 -0.84 13.02
CA GLY A 30 -16.83 -2.16 13.01
C GLY A 30 -18.01 -2.29 13.97
N ASN A 31 -18.84 -1.26 14.12
CA ASN A 31 -20.08 -1.31 14.89
C ASN A 31 -21.30 -1.08 13.97
N HIS A 32 -22.52 -1.18 14.53
CA HIS A 32 -23.77 -0.88 13.82
C HIS A 32 -24.27 0.54 14.09
N PHE A 33 -23.36 1.53 14.22
CA PHE A 33 -23.79 2.91 14.44
C PHE A 33 -24.46 3.45 13.20
N SER A 34 -25.61 4.10 13.37
CA SER A 34 -26.39 4.68 12.27
C SER A 34 -26.82 6.13 12.53
N GLY A 35 -27.12 6.85 11.45
CA GLY A 35 -27.47 8.28 11.46
C GLY A 35 -26.31 9.20 11.08
N GLU A 36 -26.56 10.52 11.17
CA GLU A 36 -25.59 11.56 10.81
C GLU A 36 -24.59 11.85 11.93
N ILE A 37 -23.34 12.17 11.55
CA ILE A 37 -22.29 12.58 12.49
C ILE A 37 -22.57 14.01 12.98
N PRO A 38 -22.90 14.21 14.26
CA PRO A 38 -23.23 15.53 14.78
C PRO A 38 -22.04 16.49 14.70
N LYS A 39 -22.29 17.75 14.30
CA LYS A 39 -21.23 18.74 14.05
C LYS A 39 -20.41 19.06 15.30
N GLU A 40 -21.03 18.86 16.47
CA GLU A 40 -20.45 19.06 17.80
C GLU A 40 -19.19 18.22 18.01
N TYR A 41 -19.03 17.09 17.29
CA TYR A 41 -17.84 16.25 17.38
C TYR A 41 -16.57 16.94 16.87
N GLY A 42 -16.68 17.90 15.95
CA GLY A 42 -15.57 18.71 15.48
C GLY A 42 -15.03 19.72 16.50
N SER A 43 -15.78 19.98 17.57
CA SER A 43 -15.43 20.97 18.60
C SER A 43 -14.63 20.39 19.78
N PHE A 44 -14.42 19.07 19.82
CA PHE A 44 -13.62 18.41 20.85
C PHE A 44 -12.12 18.67 20.65
N ARG A 45 -11.60 19.71 21.30
CA ARG A 45 -10.18 20.12 21.22
C ARG A 45 -9.13 19.08 21.64
N LYS A 46 -9.54 18.00 22.31
CA LYS A 46 -8.66 16.91 22.76
C LYS A 46 -8.78 15.64 21.92
N LEU A 47 -9.67 15.62 20.92
CA LEU A 47 -9.89 14.44 20.08
C LEU A 47 -8.89 14.48 18.93
N GLU A 48 -7.84 13.66 19.01
CA GLU A 48 -6.79 13.59 17.97
C GLU A 48 -7.16 12.60 16.86
N VAL A 49 -7.88 11.53 17.19
CA VAL A 49 -8.30 10.49 16.25
C VAL A 49 -9.70 10.00 16.62
N LEU A 50 -10.61 10.00 15.64
CA LEU A 50 -11.91 9.34 15.72
C LEU A 50 -11.99 8.33 14.56
N ASP A 51 -12.08 7.03 14.86
CA ASP A 51 -12.24 6.00 13.83
C ASP A 51 -13.68 5.50 13.83
N LEU A 52 -14.45 5.82 12.79
CA LEU A 52 -15.85 5.40 12.60
C LEU A 52 -16.03 4.46 11.41
N ARG A 53 -14.95 3.89 10.85
CA ARG A 53 -15.03 3.02 9.67
C ARG A 53 -15.89 1.79 9.93
N TYR A 54 -16.54 1.24 8.90
CA TYR A 54 -17.40 0.06 9.03
C TYR A 54 -18.54 0.27 10.04
N ASN A 55 -19.33 1.32 9.83
CA ASN A 55 -20.59 1.62 10.50
C ASN A 55 -21.65 2.01 9.46
N ASP A 56 -22.92 1.97 9.84
CA ASP A 56 -24.08 2.31 9.00
C ASP A 56 -24.42 3.81 9.04
N LEU A 57 -23.39 4.66 9.01
CA LEU A 57 -23.51 6.12 9.12
C LEU A 57 -24.01 6.72 7.80
N SER A 58 -24.87 7.75 7.91
CA SER A 58 -25.47 8.47 6.78
C SER A 58 -25.19 9.97 6.88
N GLY A 59 -25.44 10.76 5.83
CA GLY A 59 -25.28 12.23 5.85
C GLY A 59 -23.87 12.72 5.48
N THR A 60 -23.67 14.04 5.50
CA THR A 60 -22.42 14.69 5.07
C THR A 60 -21.46 14.94 6.24
N ILE A 61 -20.16 14.73 6.00
CA ILE A 61 -19.12 15.07 6.98
C ILE A 61 -19.08 16.60 7.09
N SER A 62 -19.39 17.11 8.27
CA SER A 62 -19.38 18.56 8.51
C SER A 62 -17.93 19.10 8.49
N PRO A 63 -17.69 20.34 8.04
CA PRO A 63 -16.35 20.92 7.97
C PRO A 63 -15.60 20.88 9.32
N GLU A 64 -16.32 21.04 10.42
CA GLU A 64 -15.79 21.00 11.79
C GLU A 64 -15.22 19.62 12.13
N LEU A 65 -15.81 18.56 11.57
CA LEU A 65 -15.46 17.16 11.78
C LEU A 65 -14.30 16.69 10.89
N SER A 66 -14.08 17.35 9.75
CA SER A 66 -13.04 17.03 8.77
C SER A 66 -11.63 16.96 9.39
N ASN A 67 -11.37 17.84 10.37
CA ASN A 67 -10.08 17.89 11.05
C ASN A 67 -9.86 16.71 12.02
N VAL A 68 -10.93 16.22 12.65
CA VAL A 68 -10.85 15.22 13.73
C VAL A 68 -11.04 13.79 13.21
N LEU A 69 -11.77 13.65 12.10
CA LEU A 69 -11.91 12.43 11.30
C LEU A 69 -10.88 12.35 10.17
N SER A 70 -9.80 13.14 10.21
CA SER A 70 -8.92 13.27 9.05
C SER A 70 -8.39 11.88 8.63
N PRO A 71 -8.70 11.42 7.41
CA PRO A 71 -8.19 10.14 6.90
C PRO A 71 -6.66 10.10 6.92
N LYS A 72 -6.04 11.29 6.82
CA LYS A 72 -4.60 11.54 6.95
C LYS A 72 -4.00 10.92 8.21
N HIS A 73 -4.49 11.29 9.39
CA HIS A 73 -3.92 10.82 10.65
C HIS A 73 -4.21 9.34 10.89
N LEU A 74 -5.40 8.86 10.51
CA LEU A 74 -5.78 7.47 10.70
C LEU A 74 -4.94 6.52 9.85
N ILE A 75 -4.75 6.83 8.57
CA ILE A 75 -4.01 5.96 7.64
C ILE A 75 -2.51 5.95 7.97
N VAL A 76 -1.95 7.10 8.34
CA VAL A 76 -0.55 7.16 8.81
C VAL A 76 -0.38 6.32 10.08
N ASN A 77 -1.31 6.39 11.04
CA ASN A 77 -1.27 5.61 12.26
C ASN A 77 -1.45 4.11 12.01
N ASP A 78 -2.32 3.72 11.09
CA ASP A 78 -2.48 2.31 10.71
C ASP A 78 -1.22 1.77 10.02
N PHE A 79 -0.59 2.56 9.14
CA PHE A 79 0.67 2.19 8.51
C PHE A 79 1.82 2.11 9.52
N GLN A 80 1.86 3.02 10.50
CA GLN A 80 2.82 2.98 11.62
C GLN A 80 2.67 1.68 12.41
N LYS A 81 1.44 1.35 12.85
CA LYS A 81 1.19 0.10 13.60
C LYS A 81 1.56 -1.14 12.80
N TYR A 82 1.26 -1.14 11.50
CA TYR A 82 1.64 -2.22 10.61
C TYR A 82 3.18 -2.35 10.52
N ALA A 83 3.89 -1.24 10.31
CA ALA A 83 5.35 -1.21 10.24
C ALA A 83 5.99 -1.68 11.56
N ASP A 84 5.51 -1.18 12.70
CA ASP A 84 6.01 -1.55 14.02
C ASP A 84 5.79 -3.05 14.27
N LYS A 85 4.58 -3.55 13.99
CA LYS A 85 4.27 -4.96 14.18
C LYS A 85 5.05 -5.85 13.23
N ARG A 86 5.27 -5.40 11.99
CA ARG A 86 6.07 -6.13 11.02
C ARG A 86 7.53 -6.19 11.43
N SER A 87 8.10 -5.09 11.92
CA SER A 87 9.46 -5.06 12.45
C SER A 87 9.63 -6.06 13.61
N GLU A 88 8.68 -6.09 14.55
CA GLU A 88 8.69 -7.03 15.68
C GLU A 88 8.64 -8.51 15.23
N LEU A 89 7.91 -8.81 14.15
CA LEU A 89 7.77 -10.17 13.63
C LEU A 89 8.93 -10.57 12.70
N ALA A 90 9.54 -9.60 12.01
CA ALA A 90 10.67 -9.83 11.13
C ALA A 90 11.89 -10.37 11.90
N ASP A 91 12.05 -10.01 13.18
CA ASP A 91 13.09 -10.55 14.06
C ASP A 91 13.00 -12.07 14.26
N ARG A 92 11.85 -12.68 13.98
CA ARG A 92 11.63 -14.14 14.13
C ARG A 92 11.65 -14.89 12.81
N SER A 93 11.22 -14.25 11.74
CA SER A 93 11.19 -14.83 10.40
C SER A 93 10.98 -13.70 9.38
N CYS A 94 12.08 -13.22 8.82
CA CYS A 94 12.05 -12.12 7.86
C CYS A 94 11.82 -12.60 6.41
N SER A 95 12.25 -13.81 6.09
CA SER A 95 12.25 -14.39 4.73
C SER A 95 10.84 -14.45 4.12
N CYS A 96 9.82 -14.72 4.93
CA CYS A 96 8.42 -14.74 4.50
C CYS A 96 7.90 -13.39 3.98
N TYR A 97 8.51 -12.28 4.36
CA TYR A 97 8.11 -10.94 3.90
C TYR A 97 8.68 -10.60 2.52
N PHE A 98 9.78 -11.22 2.10
CA PHE A 98 10.38 -10.99 0.78
C PHE A 98 9.65 -11.77 -0.32
N ALA A 99 9.03 -12.89 0.01
CA ALA A 99 8.18 -13.66 -0.89
C ALA A 99 6.92 -14.17 -0.17
N PRO A 100 5.93 -13.30 0.12
CA PRO A 100 4.70 -13.71 0.75
C PRO A 100 3.97 -14.78 -0.05
N SER A 101 3.45 -15.80 0.64
CA SER A 101 2.77 -16.94 0.03
C SER A 101 1.40 -16.60 -0.54
N TRP A 102 0.78 -15.50 -0.10
CA TRP A 102 -0.51 -15.01 -0.60
C TRP A 102 -0.39 -14.13 -1.85
N ASN A 103 0.83 -13.79 -2.27
CA ASN A 103 1.08 -13.03 -3.48
C ASN A 103 1.22 -13.96 -4.68
N SER A 104 0.74 -13.50 -5.83
CA SER A 104 1.11 -14.09 -7.12
C SER A 104 2.61 -13.91 -7.40
N SER A 105 3.15 -14.70 -8.32
CA SER A 105 4.53 -14.61 -8.81
C SER A 105 4.84 -13.23 -9.39
N LEU A 106 3.85 -12.58 -10.03
CA LEU A 106 3.98 -11.23 -10.54
C LEU A 106 4.15 -10.22 -9.40
N GLU A 107 3.32 -10.33 -8.36
CA GLU A 107 3.41 -9.45 -7.19
C GLU A 107 4.75 -9.63 -6.48
N ASN A 108 5.17 -10.88 -6.25
CA ASN A 108 6.47 -11.18 -5.64
C ASN A 108 7.63 -10.63 -6.47
N GLY A 109 7.56 -10.69 -7.80
CA GLY A 109 8.59 -10.10 -8.67
C GLY A 109 8.62 -8.56 -8.69
N LEU A 110 7.56 -7.90 -8.20
CA LEU A 110 7.48 -6.45 -8.10
C LEU A 110 7.73 -5.93 -6.67
N LEU A 111 7.85 -6.83 -5.70
CA LEU A 111 8.26 -6.47 -4.36
C LEU A 111 9.70 -5.97 -4.36
N TRP A 112 9.92 -4.93 -3.57
CA TRP A 112 11.26 -4.54 -3.17
C TRP A 112 11.57 -5.24 -1.83
N MET A 113 11.96 -4.51 -0.80
CA MET A 113 12.21 -5.10 0.53
C MET A 113 10.90 -5.27 1.29
N GLY A 114 10.20 -6.37 1.00
CA GLY A 114 8.92 -6.77 1.59
C GLY A 114 7.75 -5.81 1.33
N GLY A 115 7.83 -4.96 0.31
CA GLY A 115 6.75 -4.02 -0.02
C GLY A 115 7.10 -3.15 -1.21
N CYS A 116 6.32 -2.10 -1.45
CA CYS A 116 6.56 -1.17 -2.55
C CYS A 116 7.82 -0.33 -2.35
N ARG A 117 8.39 0.21 -3.43
CA ARG A 117 9.39 1.27 -3.35
C ARG A 117 8.70 2.61 -2.98
N PRO A 118 9.15 3.34 -1.95
CA PRO A 118 8.61 4.67 -1.61
C PRO A 118 8.45 5.65 -2.79
N SER A 119 9.36 5.66 -3.76
CA SER A 119 9.30 6.47 -4.99
C SER A 119 8.08 6.18 -5.86
N SER A 120 7.45 5.01 -5.71
CA SER A 120 6.17 4.70 -6.34
C SER A 120 5.04 5.62 -5.87
N PHE A 121 5.12 6.17 -4.66
CA PHE A 121 4.14 7.13 -4.16
C PHE A 121 4.13 8.40 -5.01
N MET A 122 5.32 8.92 -5.36
CA MET A 122 5.45 10.08 -6.25
C MET A 122 4.98 9.75 -7.67
N ARG A 123 5.25 8.54 -8.17
CA ARG A 123 4.75 8.11 -9.48
C ARG A 123 3.22 8.07 -9.53
N ILE A 124 2.56 7.60 -8.47
CA ILE A 124 1.10 7.64 -8.36
C ILE A 124 0.62 9.09 -8.40
N ILE A 125 1.24 9.98 -7.61
CA ILE A 125 0.89 11.40 -7.62
C ILE A 125 1.02 11.99 -9.03
N TYR A 126 2.15 11.81 -9.71
CA TYR A 126 2.36 12.35 -11.05
C TYR A 126 1.39 11.75 -12.08
N ALA A 127 1.06 10.47 -11.98
CA ALA A 127 0.07 9.84 -12.86
C ALA A 127 -1.34 10.40 -12.64
N LEU A 128 -1.73 10.63 -11.38
CA LEU A 128 -3.02 11.26 -11.05
C LEU A 128 -3.07 12.71 -11.57
N CYS A 129 -2.00 13.49 -11.39
CA CYS A 129 -1.92 14.83 -11.95
C CYS A 129 -2.02 14.83 -13.49
N GLY A 130 -1.28 13.94 -14.14
CA GLY A 130 -1.19 13.87 -15.61
C GLY A 130 -2.50 13.43 -16.27
N SER A 131 -3.11 12.35 -15.78
CA SER A 131 -4.38 11.84 -16.33
C SER A 131 -5.53 12.84 -16.22
N HIS A 132 -5.58 13.62 -15.14
CA HIS A 132 -6.59 14.66 -14.99
C HIS A 132 -6.29 15.89 -15.84
N ALA A 133 -5.02 16.28 -16.03
CA ALA A 133 -4.65 17.35 -16.96
C ALA A 133 -5.06 17.00 -18.41
N GLU A 134 -4.88 15.75 -18.84
CA GLU A 134 -5.32 15.26 -20.15
C GLU A 134 -6.86 15.30 -20.28
N THR A 135 -7.58 14.92 -19.23
CA THR A 135 -9.05 14.95 -19.19
C THR A 135 -9.58 16.38 -19.26
N GLN A 136 -9.00 17.31 -18.48
CA GLN A 136 -9.36 18.73 -18.47
C GLN A 136 -9.05 19.40 -19.81
N LEU A 137 -7.90 19.09 -20.43
CA LEU A 137 -7.55 19.58 -21.76
C LEU A 137 -8.54 19.06 -22.82
N SER A 138 -8.90 17.78 -22.74
CA SER A 138 -9.88 17.17 -23.64
C SER A 138 -11.26 17.81 -23.49
N GLN A 139 -11.72 18.07 -22.26
CA GLN A 139 -12.96 18.80 -22.01
C GLN A 139 -12.91 20.27 -22.48
N TYR A 140 -11.76 20.95 -22.32
CA TYR A 140 -11.59 22.33 -22.78
C TYR A 140 -11.61 22.42 -24.32
N LEU A 141 -10.96 21.46 -25.00
CA LEU A 141 -10.99 21.34 -26.46
C LEU A 141 -12.41 21.04 -26.96
N LEU A 142 -13.14 20.14 -26.30
CA LEU A 142 -14.54 19.84 -26.64
C LEU A 142 -15.47 21.05 -26.42
N LYS A 143 -15.21 21.87 -25.40
CA LYS A 143 -15.93 23.14 -25.18
C LYS A 143 -15.65 24.18 -26.26
N MET A 144 -14.47 24.18 -26.87
CA MET A 144 -14.17 25.05 -28.02
C MET A 144 -14.92 24.61 -29.29
N ASP A 145 -15.23 23.32 -29.42
CA ASP A 145 -15.98 22.76 -30.56
C ASP A 145 -17.53 22.88 -30.41
N GLY A 146 -18.01 23.54 -29.35
CA GLY A 146 -19.42 23.91 -29.19
C GLY A 146 -20.33 22.85 -28.58
N GLU A 147 -19.79 21.74 -28.06
CA GLU A 147 -20.59 20.76 -27.32
C GLU A 147 -20.78 21.19 -25.86
N VAL A 148 -22.05 21.37 -25.45
CA VAL A 148 -22.44 21.66 -24.07
C VAL A 148 -22.41 20.36 -23.27
N VAL A 149 -21.35 20.15 -22.50
CA VAL A 149 -21.34 19.15 -21.44
C VAL A 149 -21.86 19.82 -20.17
N ASP A 150 -23.04 19.37 -19.72
CA ASP A 150 -23.68 19.80 -18.48
C ASP A 150 -22.76 19.53 -17.27
N GLY A 151 -22.73 20.47 -16.35
CA GLY A 151 -21.75 20.54 -15.27
C GLY A 151 -22.05 19.61 -14.10
N HIS A 152 -21.01 18.94 -13.63
CA HIS A 152 -20.77 18.48 -12.25
C HIS A 152 -19.23 18.31 -12.16
N ASP A 153 -18.51 18.67 -11.13
CA ASP A 153 -18.78 19.34 -9.86
C ASP A 153 -17.45 19.99 -9.45
N GLY A 154 -17.45 20.98 -8.56
CA GLY A 154 -16.24 21.60 -8.04
C GLY A 154 -15.46 20.67 -7.11
N ASP A 155 -14.97 19.55 -7.63
CA ASP A 155 -14.24 18.56 -6.85
C ASP A 155 -12.76 18.98 -6.78
N SER A 156 -12.31 19.31 -5.56
CA SER A 156 -10.93 19.63 -5.22
C SER A 156 -10.03 18.40 -5.34
N SER A 157 -9.90 17.90 -6.56
CA SER A 157 -9.13 16.73 -6.96
C SER A 157 -7.62 17.03 -7.00
N MET A 158 -6.81 15.98 -7.06
CA MET A 158 -5.37 16.02 -7.38
C MET A 158 -5.01 16.88 -8.60
N SER A 159 -5.98 17.26 -9.43
CA SER A 159 -5.87 18.28 -10.49
C SER A 159 -5.45 19.68 -10.00
N GLU A 160 -5.66 20.00 -8.73
CA GLU A 160 -5.32 21.32 -8.14
C GLU A 160 -3.98 21.33 -7.37
N LEU A 161 -3.09 20.38 -7.62
CA LEU A 161 -1.75 20.41 -7.05
C LEU A 161 -1.03 21.68 -7.47
N ASN A 162 -0.84 22.61 -6.51
CA ASN A 162 -0.22 23.88 -6.81
C ASN A 162 1.30 23.72 -7.05
N ALA A 163 1.91 24.70 -7.73
CA ALA A 163 3.32 24.66 -8.08
C ALA A 163 4.24 24.45 -6.86
N THR A 164 3.87 24.98 -5.69
CA THR A 164 4.61 24.82 -4.44
C THR A 164 4.50 23.40 -3.89
N GLN A 165 3.33 22.77 -3.94
CA GLN A 165 3.15 21.38 -3.55
C GLN A 165 3.96 20.45 -4.46
N LEU A 166 3.91 20.68 -5.77
CA LEU A 166 4.65 19.88 -6.74
C LEU A 166 6.17 20.01 -6.57
N ALA A 167 6.67 21.22 -6.31
CA ALA A 167 8.08 21.44 -6.00
C ALA A 167 8.52 20.67 -4.74
N LYS A 168 7.73 20.76 -3.65
CA LYS A 168 7.99 19.99 -2.41
C LYS A 168 8.00 18.48 -2.64
N ILE A 169 7.05 17.97 -3.44
CA ILE A 169 6.99 16.54 -3.79
C ILE A 169 8.20 16.13 -4.64
N ASN A 170 8.64 16.98 -5.56
CA ASN A 170 9.82 16.72 -6.37
C ASN A 170 11.11 16.69 -5.54
N ASP A 171 11.30 17.67 -4.65
CA ASP A 171 12.46 17.70 -3.74
C ASP A 171 12.48 16.46 -2.83
N LEU A 172 11.31 16.07 -2.32
CA LEU A 172 11.13 14.84 -1.56
C LEU A 172 11.46 13.60 -2.40
N HIS A 173 11.07 13.58 -3.67
CA HIS A 173 11.36 12.46 -4.57
C HIS A 173 12.86 12.23 -4.72
N VAL A 174 13.64 13.31 -4.88
CA VAL A 174 15.10 13.24 -4.97
C VAL A 174 15.71 12.71 -3.68
N GLU A 175 15.26 13.19 -2.51
CA GLU A 175 15.72 12.69 -1.21
C GLU A 175 15.43 11.18 -1.05
N VAL A 176 14.23 10.77 -1.43
CA VAL A 176 13.78 9.37 -1.31
C VAL A 176 14.57 8.46 -2.23
N ILE A 177 14.80 8.83 -3.49
CA ILE A 177 15.62 8.04 -4.42
C ILE A 177 17.02 7.80 -3.84
N ALA A 178 17.65 8.84 -3.28
CA ALA A 178 18.98 8.71 -2.69
C ALA A 178 19.00 7.74 -1.48
N LYS A 179 17.92 7.68 -0.68
CA LYS A 179 17.77 6.71 0.41
C LYS A 179 17.45 5.31 -0.10
N GLU A 180 16.62 5.19 -1.13
CA GLU A 180 16.33 3.92 -1.79
C GLU A 180 17.57 3.28 -2.40
N ASP A 181 18.45 4.07 -3.01
CA ASP A 181 19.71 3.59 -3.58
C ASP A 181 20.64 3.03 -2.51
N LYS A 182 20.69 3.66 -1.33
CA LYS A 182 21.48 3.16 -0.20
C LYS A 182 20.97 1.80 0.28
N LEU A 183 19.66 1.66 0.47
CA LEU A 183 19.08 0.39 0.90
C LEU A 183 19.17 -0.68 -0.19
N SER A 184 19.02 -0.31 -1.46
CA SER A 184 19.18 -1.24 -2.59
C SER A 184 20.61 -1.77 -2.68
N LYS A 185 21.62 -0.93 -2.41
CA LYS A 185 23.02 -1.36 -2.34
C LYS A 185 23.26 -2.31 -1.17
N LEU A 186 22.70 -2.01 0.00
CA LEU A 186 22.82 -2.90 1.17
C LEU A 186 22.18 -4.26 0.89
N SER A 187 20.99 -4.28 0.28
CA SER A 187 20.34 -5.54 -0.15
C SER A 187 21.17 -6.30 -1.19
N ALA A 188 21.84 -5.61 -2.12
CA ALA A 188 22.69 -6.25 -3.12
C ALA A 188 23.94 -6.88 -2.49
N ASN A 189 24.65 -6.13 -1.64
CA ASN A 189 25.81 -6.66 -0.91
C ASN A 189 25.44 -7.91 -0.11
N MET A 190 24.32 -7.86 0.62
CA MET A 190 23.85 -9.00 1.39
C MET A 190 23.57 -10.21 0.48
N GLN A 191 22.95 -10.02 -0.69
CA GLN A 191 22.74 -11.10 -1.67
C GLN A 191 24.06 -11.70 -2.19
N GLU A 192 25.12 -10.90 -2.28
CA GLU A 192 26.47 -11.37 -2.64
C GLU A 192 27.10 -12.20 -1.49
N ASP A 193 26.92 -11.75 -0.24
CA ASP A 193 27.47 -12.39 0.97
C ASP A 193 26.94 -13.83 1.21
N VAL A 194 25.85 -14.26 0.55
CA VAL A 194 25.37 -15.67 0.63
C VAL A 194 26.44 -16.64 0.10
N ALA A 195 27.29 -16.19 -0.82
CA ALA A 195 28.38 -16.99 -1.37
C ALA A 195 29.67 -16.92 -0.52
N ASP A 196 29.64 -16.27 0.64
CA ASP A 196 30.77 -16.23 1.56
C ASP A 196 30.83 -17.45 2.49
N MET A 197 31.87 -17.48 3.31
CA MET A 197 32.08 -18.49 4.35
C MET A 197 31.05 -18.34 5.47
N PRO A 198 30.54 -19.44 6.05
CA PRO A 198 30.87 -20.85 5.77
C PRO A 198 30.02 -21.49 4.65
N ILE A 199 28.99 -20.83 4.14
CA ILE A 199 28.00 -21.40 3.19
C ILE A 199 28.69 -22.00 1.96
N ALA A 200 29.56 -21.24 1.29
CA ALA A 200 30.19 -21.72 0.05
C ALA A 200 31.15 -22.89 0.27
N VAL A 201 31.89 -22.93 1.38
CA VAL A 201 32.82 -24.04 1.65
C VAL A 201 32.10 -25.29 2.08
N THR A 202 31.05 -25.20 2.90
CA THR A 202 30.23 -26.38 3.25
C THR A 202 29.54 -26.92 2.00
N ALA A 203 29.01 -26.07 1.12
CA ALA A 203 28.43 -26.47 -0.15
C ALA A 203 29.42 -27.18 -1.10
N PHE A 204 30.72 -26.83 -1.05
CA PHE A 204 31.75 -27.47 -1.85
C PHE A 204 32.30 -28.76 -1.23
N SER A 205 32.37 -28.82 0.10
CA SER A 205 33.08 -29.88 0.83
C SER A 205 32.20 -31.05 1.23
N SER A 206 30.88 -30.86 1.30
CA SER A 206 29.92 -31.90 1.69
C SER A 206 29.15 -32.43 0.48
N ASP A 207 29.10 -33.75 0.32
CA ASP A 207 28.25 -34.42 -0.67
C ASP A 207 26.76 -34.42 -0.27
N SER A 208 26.42 -33.92 0.93
CA SER A 208 25.05 -33.83 1.43
C SER A 208 24.78 -32.50 2.15
N VAL A 209 23.58 -31.95 1.96
CA VAL A 209 23.12 -30.72 2.64
C VAL A 209 22.53 -31.09 4.00
N GLU A 210 23.37 -31.66 4.88
CA GLU A 210 23.00 -31.89 6.27
C GLU A 210 23.16 -30.59 7.08
N ALA A 211 22.46 -30.50 8.22
CA ALA A 211 22.45 -29.33 9.08
C ALA A 211 23.84 -29.09 9.70
N ASP A 212 24.66 -28.30 9.01
CA ASP A 212 25.93 -27.78 9.50
C ASP A 212 25.66 -26.55 10.37
N VAL A 213 26.03 -26.63 11.65
CA VAL A 213 25.80 -25.57 12.64
C VAL A 213 26.40 -24.23 12.18
N ALA A 214 27.56 -24.24 11.52
CA ALA A 214 28.17 -23.00 11.05
C ALA A 214 27.39 -22.38 9.89
N VAL A 215 26.80 -23.20 9.01
CA VAL A 215 25.93 -22.72 7.92
C VAL A 215 24.64 -22.14 8.47
N GLU A 216 24.01 -22.82 9.44
CA GLU A 216 22.82 -22.30 10.12
C GLU A 216 23.10 -20.96 10.82
N ASP A 217 24.20 -20.83 11.58
CA ASP A 217 24.59 -19.56 12.22
C ASP A 217 24.80 -18.43 11.19
N ALA A 218 25.31 -18.76 9.99
CA ALA A 218 25.51 -17.80 8.93
C ALA A 218 24.20 -17.38 8.24
N LEU A 219 23.27 -18.32 8.07
CA LEU A 219 21.92 -18.06 7.56
C LEU A 219 21.11 -17.25 8.57
N ASP A 220 21.20 -17.54 9.86
CA ASP A 220 20.57 -16.75 10.93
C ASP A 220 21.06 -15.30 10.89
N LYS A 221 22.38 -15.09 10.79
CA LYS A 221 22.96 -13.74 10.65
C LYS A 221 22.50 -13.04 9.37
N HIS A 222 22.30 -13.80 8.29
CA HIS A 222 21.77 -13.26 7.04
C HIS A 222 20.29 -12.84 7.22
N GLU A 223 19.49 -13.65 7.90
CA GLU A 223 18.10 -13.30 8.25
C GLU A 223 18.03 -12.07 9.17
N GLU A 224 18.95 -11.90 10.12
CA GLU A 224 19.06 -10.67 10.94
C GLU A 224 19.28 -9.43 10.05
N GLY A 225 20.18 -9.52 9.07
CA GLY A 225 20.42 -8.46 8.10
C GLY A 225 19.18 -8.12 7.25
N MET A 226 18.47 -9.16 6.81
CA MET A 226 17.20 -9.02 6.09
C MET A 226 16.12 -8.35 6.94
N ALA A 227 16.03 -8.66 8.24
CA ALA A 227 15.09 -8.03 9.17
C ALA A 227 15.37 -6.52 9.32
N VAL A 228 16.65 -6.15 9.47
CA VAL A 228 17.07 -4.73 9.51
C VAL A 228 16.69 -4.00 8.22
N LEU A 229 16.89 -4.62 7.05
CA LEU A 229 16.50 -4.04 5.76
C LEU A 229 14.99 -3.80 5.66
N ILE A 230 14.15 -4.72 6.13
CA ILE A 230 12.69 -4.52 6.16
C ILE A 230 12.34 -3.34 7.05
N ALA A 231 12.91 -3.27 8.25
CA ALA A 231 12.63 -2.21 9.22
C ALA A 231 13.01 -0.82 8.66
N ASP A 232 14.20 -0.70 8.07
CA ASP A 232 14.66 0.54 7.44
C ASP A 232 13.82 0.91 6.20
N ALA A 233 13.42 -0.07 5.40
CA ALA A 233 12.53 0.14 4.26
C ALA A 233 11.15 0.66 4.70
N ASP A 234 10.60 0.11 5.78
CA ASP A 234 9.32 0.55 6.33
C ASP A 234 9.36 1.92 6.97
N LYS A 235 10.44 2.20 7.69
CA LYS A 235 10.70 3.54 8.19
C LYS A 235 10.74 4.54 7.03
N LEU A 236 11.42 4.22 5.93
CA LEU A 236 11.46 5.08 4.74
C LEU A 236 10.08 5.25 4.10
N ARG A 237 9.29 4.17 3.95
CA ARG A 237 7.90 4.24 3.43
C ARG A 237 7.03 5.15 4.28
N LEU A 238 7.09 4.97 5.59
CA LEU A 238 6.29 5.72 6.56
C LEU A 238 6.69 7.20 6.62
N GLU A 239 7.98 7.51 6.68
CA GLU A 239 8.49 8.89 6.64
C GLU A 239 8.06 9.58 5.34
N THR A 240 8.18 8.87 4.21
CA THR A 240 7.76 9.39 2.90
C THR A 240 6.26 9.67 2.87
N LEU A 241 5.45 8.72 3.36
CA LEU A 241 4.00 8.85 3.43
C LEU A 241 3.59 10.05 4.29
N LYS A 242 4.19 10.21 5.47
CA LYS A 242 3.95 11.36 6.38
C LYS A 242 4.22 12.68 5.65
N LYS A 243 5.41 12.83 5.05
CA LYS A 243 5.79 14.04 4.32
C LYS A 243 4.86 14.34 3.14
N ILE A 244 4.42 13.32 2.38
CA ILE A 244 3.44 13.50 1.29
C ILE A 244 2.10 14.02 1.85
N VAL A 245 1.57 13.37 2.88
CA VAL A 245 0.27 13.71 3.47
C VAL A 245 0.28 15.11 4.12
N GLU A 246 1.43 15.58 4.61
CA GLU A 246 1.65 16.95 5.07
C GLU A 246 1.62 17.99 3.95
N VAL A 247 2.09 17.63 2.74
CA VAL A 247 2.10 18.53 1.57
C VAL A 247 0.72 18.64 0.92
N LEU A 248 -0.04 17.53 0.87
CA LEU A 248 -1.35 17.47 0.22
C LEU A 248 -2.46 18.12 1.06
N THR A 249 -3.57 18.52 0.46
CA THR A 249 -4.81 18.84 1.20
C THR A 249 -5.48 17.56 1.73
N PRO A 250 -6.43 17.62 2.68
CA PRO A 250 -7.21 16.45 3.12
C PRO A 250 -7.84 15.64 1.98
N VAL A 251 -8.42 16.32 0.98
CA VAL A 251 -9.07 15.68 -0.17
C VAL A 251 -8.04 15.02 -1.09
N GLN A 252 -6.97 15.74 -1.45
CA GLN A 252 -5.86 15.21 -2.25
C GLN A 252 -5.20 13.99 -1.60
N ALA A 253 -5.00 14.03 -0.28
CA ALA A 253 -4.45 12.90 0.47
C ALA A 253 -5.39 11.69 0.44
N ALA A 254 -6.70 11.89 0.57
CA ALA A 254 -7.67 10.80 0.46
C ALA A 254 -7.65 10.16 -0.93
N GLU A 255 -7.61 10.97 -2.00
CA GLU A 255 -7.54 10.49 -3.38
C GLU A 255 -6.24 9.74 -3.67
N PHE A 256 -5.10 10.26 -3.21
CA PHE A 256 -3.80 9.58 -3.30
C PHE A 256 -3.84 8.20 -2.61
N LEU A 257 -4.36 8.14 -1.38
CA LEU A 257 -4.44 6.91 -0.60
C LEU A 257 -5.41 5.89 -1.23
N LEU A 258 -6.56 6.36 -1.72
CA LEU A 258 -7.52 5.54 -2.45
C LEU A 258 -6.88 4.94 -3.71
N SER A 259 -6.15 5.76 -4.46
CA SER A 259 -5.46 5.34 -5.69
C SER A 259 -4.38 4.30 -5.40
N GLY A 260 -3.61 4.48 -4.32
CA GLY A 260 -2.65 3.48 -3.87
C GLY A 260 -3.31 2.14 -3.51
N LYS A 261 -4.44 2.17 -2.79
CA LYS A 261 -5.20 0.95 -2.47
C LYS A 261 -5.80 0.29 -3.71
N ARG A 262 -6.36 1.06 -4.63
CA ARG A 262 -6.88 0.56 -5.91
C ARG A 262 -5.77 -0.11 -6.72
N LEU A 263 -4.60 0.52 -6.84
CA LEU A 263 -3.47 -0.06 -7.56
C LEU A 263 -3.06 -1.41 -6.96
N HIS A 264 -2.97 -1.51 -5.63
CA HIS A 264 -2.62 -2.75 -4.95
C HIS A 264 -3.64 -3.87 -5.25
N VAL A 265 -4.94 -3.59 -5.10
CA VAL A 265 -6.01 -4.57 -5.37
C VAL A 265 -6.02 -4.97 -6.84
N SER A 266 -5.87 -4.01 -7.75
CA SER A 266 -5.79 -4.28 -9.19
C SER A 266 -4.60 -5.15 -9.54
N LEU A 267 -3.42 -4.88 -8.95
CA LEU A 267 -2.21 -5.68 -9.21
C LEU A 267 -2.40 -7.13 -8.77
N HIS A 268 -3.05 -7.34 -7.62
CA HIS A 268 -3.38 -8.66 -7.12
C HIS A 268 -4.28 -9.43 -8.09
N GLU A 269 -5.38 -8.81 -8.52
CA GLU A 269 -6.33 -9.44 -9.44
C GLU A 269 -5.70 -9.70 -10.82
N TRP A 270 -4.93 -8.75 -11.34
CA TRP A 270 -4.19 -8.94 -12.60
C TRP A 270 -3.14 -10.05 -12.50
N GLY A 271 -2.46 -10.16 -11.37
CA GLY A 271 -1.52 -11.23 -11.08
C GLY A 271 -2.20 -12.60 -11.12
N ARG A 272 -3.29 -12.77 -10.36
CA ARG A 272 -4.10 -13.99 -10.30
C ARG A 272 -4.61 -14.42 -11.68
N VAL A 273 -5.23 -13.49 -12.43
CA VAL A 273 -5.75 -13.77 -13.77
C VAL A 273 -4.63 -14.16 -14.74
N ARG A 274 -3.46 -13.53 -14.64
CA ARG A 274 -2.32 -13.84 -15.50
C ARG A 274 -1.75 -15.24 -15.23
N GLU A 275 -1.70 -15.65 -13.97
CA GLU A 275 -1.26 -16.98 -13.58
C GLU A 275 -2.24 -18.05 -14.06
N GLU A 276 -3.54 -17.86 -13.84
CA GLU A 276 -4.58 -18.78 -14.31
C GLU A 276 -4.52 -19.01 -15.81
N ARG A 277 -4.30 -17.95 -16.60
CA ARG A 277 -4.10 -18.07 -18.05
C ARG A 277 -2.86 -18.88 -18.41
N ARG A 278 -1.75 -18.68 -17.70
CA ARG A 278 -0.49 -19.41 -17.96
C ARG A 278 -0.57 -20.88 -17.57
N PHE A 279 -1.15 -21.18 -16.40
CA PHE A 279 -1.37 -22.56 -15.97
C PHE A 279 -2.40 -23.29 -16.84
N GLY A 280 -3.45 -22.58 -17.29
CA GLY A 280 -4.40 -23.10 -18.27
C GLY A 280 -3.73 -23.43 -19.62
N CYS A 281 -2.84 -22.56 -20.09
CA CYS A 281 -2.09 -22.78 -21.34
C CYS A 281 -1.10 -23.96 -21.22
N ALA A 282 -0.34 -24.06 -20.13
CA ALA A 282 0.59 -25.17 -19.89
C ALA A 282 -0.13 -26.54 -19.89
N ARG A 283 -1.29 -26.63 -19.23
CA ARG A 283 -2.09 -27.87 -19.22
C ARG A 283 -2.69 -28.21 -20.60
N ALA A 284 -2.94 -27.22 -21.44
CA ALA A 284 -3.43 -27.43 -22.81
C ALA A 284 -2.30 -27.88 -23.76
N GLU A 285 -1.06 -27.40 -23.57
CA GLU A 285 0.11 -27.86 -24.32
C GLU A 285 0.51 -29.29 -23.94
N ASP A 286 0.46 -29.65 -22.66
CA ASP A 286 0.75 -31.01 -22.17
C ASP A 286 -0.31 -32.05 -22.62
N ALA A 287 -1.52 -31.61 -22.97
CA ALA A 287 -2.60 -32.46 -23.47
C ALA A 287 -2.57 -32.67 -25.00
N ALA A 288 -1.69 -31.99 -25.74
CA ALA A 288 -1.60 -32.13 -27.18
C ALA A 288 -0.72 -33.34 -27.57
N PRO A 289 -1.20 -34.30 -28.38
CA PRO A 289 -0.39 -35.45 -28.77
C PRO A 289 0.76 -35.00 -29.66
N ALA A 290 1.97 -35.47 -29.35
CA ALA A 290 3.20 -35.18 -30.08
C ALA A 290 3.07 -35.56 -31.56
N ARG A 291 2.66 -34.60 -32.41
CA ARG A 291 2.74 -34.75 -33.87
C ARG A 291 4.08 -34.20 -34.33
N GLY A 292 4.97 -35.13 -34.69
CA GLY A 292 6.19 -34.82 -35.43
C GLY A 292 5.87 -34.15 -36.77
N GLY A 293 6.74 -33.22 -37.17
CA GLY A 293 6.70 -32.62 -38.50
C GLY A 293 7.01 -31.13 -38.46
N ALA A 294 8.19 -30.78 -38.97
CA ALA A 294 8.71 -29.42 -39.06
C ALA A 294 7.76 -28.44 -39.76
N GLY A 295 7.63 -27.24 -39.21
CA GLY A 295 6.94 -26.13 -39.86
C GLY A 295 6.77 -24.94 -38.93
N LYS A 296 7.60 -23.91 -39.12
CA LYS A 296 7.51 -22.61 -38.44
C LYS A 296 6.06 -22.13 -38.42
N SER A 297 5.45 -22.04 -37.25
CA SER A 297 4.16 -21.36 -37.08
C SER A 297 4.26 -20.31 -35.99
N LYS A 298 3.75 -19.14 -36.34
CA LYS A 298 3.78 -17.87 -35.60
C LYS A 298 3.39 -18.10 -34.14
N ARG A 299 4.17 -17.52 -33.22
CA ARG A 299 3.70 -17.27 -31.84
C ARG A 299 2.39 -16.48 -31.95
N SER A 300 1.28 -17.18 -31.82
CA SER A 300 -0.03 -16.58 -31.66
C SER A 300 0.03 -15.79 -30.36
N ALA A 301 0.04 -14.48 -30.51
CA ALA A 301 -0.21 -13.54 -29.43
C ALA A 301 -1.71 -13.62 -29.10
N THR A 302 -2.13 -14.69 -28.45
CA THR A 302 -3.46 -14.80 -27.83
C THR A 302 -3.44 -15.91 -26.79
N CYS A 303 -2.76 -15.61 -25.68
CA CYS A 303 -3.02 -16.11 -24.33
C CYS A 303 -2.79 -14.93 -23.38
#